data_AF-A0A952HGD8-F1
#
_entry.id   AF-A0A952HGD8-F1
#
_cell.length_a   1.000
_cell.length_b   1.000
_cell.length_c   1.000
_cell.angle_alpha   90.00
_cell.angle_beta   90.00
_cell.angle_gamma   90.00
#
_symmetry.space_group_name_H-M   'P 1'
#
loop_
_entity.id
_entity.type
_entity.pdbx_description
1 polymer ?
#
loop_
_entity_poly.entity_id
_entity_poly.type
_entity_poly.pdbx_seq_one_letter_code
_entity_poly.pdbx_strand_id
1 'polypeptide(L)'
;MTKYKLEYIWLDGYVPTPSLRGKTQIKEFAEFPTLEQLPLWGFDGSSTNQAEGHSSDCVLKPVAVYPDPARTNGVLVMCEVMMPDGVTPHASNKRATVLDDEGAWFGFEQEYFFYKDGRPLGFPESGYPAPQGPYYTGVGFKNVGDVARKIVEEHLDLCLAAGINHEGINAEVAKGQWEFQIFGKGSKKAADQMWIARYLLLRLTETYGIDIEFHCKPLGDTDWNGSGMHCNFSTTYMREVGGKAYFEALMAQFDKNLMDHIAVYGPDNDKRLTGKHETAPWNKFSYG
;
A
#
# COMPACT_ATOMS: atom_id res chain seq x y z
N MET A 1 30.10 -16.27 -9.61
CA MET A 1 28.76 -15.64 -9.62
C MET A 1 28.16 -15.75 -8.22
N THR A 2 27.45 -14.73 -7.77
CA THR A 2 26.82 -14.65 -6.45
C THR A 2 25.41 -15.22 -6.52
N LYS A 3 25.01 -16.03 -5.53
CA LYS A 3 23.63 -16.50 -5.40
C LYS A 3 22.76 -15.42 -4.76
N TYR A 4 21.76 -14.96 -5.50
CA TYR A 4 20.75 -14.02 -5.06
C TYR A 4 19.43 -14.73 -4.71
N LYS A 5 18.75 -14.21 -3.70
CA LYS A 5 17.43 -14.60 -3.24
C LYS A 5 16.39 -13.64 -3.82
N LEU A 6 15.78 -14.03 -4.93
CA LEU A 6 14.76 -13.26 -5.63
C LEU A 6 13.40 -13.50 -4.99
N GLU A 7 12.90 -12.58 -4.17
CA GLU A 7 11.57 -12.61 -3.58
C GLU A 7 10.56 -12.05 -4.59
N TYR A 8 9.85 -12.93 -5.29
CA TYR A 8 8.79 -12.55 -6.22
C TYR A 8 7.52 -12.23 -5.44
N ILE A 9 7.03 -11.00 -5.60
CA ILE A 9 5.91 -10.43 -4.84
C ILE A 9 4.78 -10.07 -5.81
N TRP A 10 3.55 -10.45 -5.51
CA TRP A 10 2.40 -10.17 -6.34
C TRP A 10 1.11 -10.01 -5.52
N LEU A 11 0.05 -9.53 -6.18
CA LEU A 11 -1.29 -9.46 -5.61
C LEU A 11 -2.12 -10.67 -6.04
N ASP A 12 -2.82 -11.25 -5.08
CA ASP A 12 -3.75 -12.35 -5.34
C ASP A 12 -5.09 -11.89 -5.94
N GLY A 13 -6.03 -12.82 -6.10
CA GLY A 13 -7.34 -12.59 -6.70
C GLY A 13 -8.48 -12.45 -5.70
N TYR A 14 -8.20 -12.26 -4.40
CA TYR A 14 -9.27 -12.08 -3.42
C TYR A 14 -10.00 -10.75 -3.64
N VAL A 15 -11.30 -10.77 -3.38
CA VAL A 15 -12.20 -9.63 -3.50
C VAL A 15 -12.97 -9.43 -2.18
N PRO A 16 -13.32 -8.18 -1.81
CA PRO A 16 -13.11 -6.95 -2.57
C PRO A 16 -11.67 -6.41 -2.54
N THR A 17 -10.82 -6.88 -1.62
CA THR A 17 -9.44 -6.41 -1.47
C THR A 17 -8.45 -7.56 -1.69
N PRO A 18 -7.47 -7.42 -2.61
CA PRO A 18 -6.44 -8.43 -2.80
C PRO A 18 -5.40 -8.38 -1.68
N SER A 19 -4.76 -9.51 -1.41
CA SER A 19 -3.64 -9.63 -0.49
C SER A 19 -2.30 -9.79 -1.22
N LEU A 20 -1.22 -9.38 -0.55
CA LEU A 20 0.15 -9.61 -1.02
C LEU A 20 0.54 -11.08 -0.82
N ARG A 21 1.27 -11.62 -1.79
CA ARG A 21 1.90 -12.95 -1.74
C ARG A 21 3.37 -12.84 -2.12
N GLY A 22 4.18 -13.75 -1.61
CA GLY A 22 5.63 -13.76 -1.84
C GLY A 22 6.19 -15.18 -1.92
N LYS A 23 7.23 -15.39 -2.75
CA LYS A 23 8.08 -16.58 -2.70
C LYS A 23 9.48 -16.34 -3.27
N THR A 24 10.47 -17.06 -2.75
CA THR A 24 11.88 -16.88 -3.13
C THR A 24 12.34 -17.84 -4.24
N GLN A 25 12.91 -17.32 -5.33
CA GLN A 25 13.74 -18.06 -6.28
C GLN A 25 15.23 -17.84 -5.98
N ILE A 26 16.06 -18.88 -6.14
CA ILE A 26 17.52 -18.71 -6.14
C ILE A 26 18.04 -18.66 -7.56
N LYS A 27 18.82 -17.61 -7.87
CA LYS A 27 19.50 -17.42 -9.15
C LYS A 27 20.92 -16.89 -8.95
N GLU A 28 21.78 -17.13 -9.93
CA GLU A 28 23.17 -16.67 -9.91
C GLU A 28 23.34 -15.49 -10.86
N PHE A 29 23.96 -14.43 -10.35
CA PHE A 29 24.29 -13.23 -11.13
C PHE A 29 25.72 -12.79 -10.80
N ALA A 30 26.38 -12.08 -11.72
CA ALA A 30 27.70 -11.52 -11.48
C ALA A 30 27.64 -10.34 -10.49
N GLU A 31 26.58 -9.54 -10.60
CA GLU A 31 26.28 -8.36 -9.81
C GLU A 31 24.78 -8.33 -9.46
N PHE A 32 24.29 -7.24 -8.84
CA PHE A 32 22.87 -7.09 -8.54
C PHE A 32 22.04 -7.17 -9.84
N PRO A 33 21.01 -8.02 -9.93
CA PRO A 33 20.32 -8.26 -11.18
C PRO A 33 19.49 -7.05 -11.65
N THR A 34 19.51 -6.77 -12.95
CA THR A 34 18.59 -5.82 -13.58
C THR A 34 17.24 -6.47 -13.85
N LEU A 35 16.20 -5.67 -14.06
CA LEU A 35 14.84 -6.15 -14.29
C LEU A 35 14.75 -7.11 -15.50
N GLU A 36 15.48 -6.82 -16.57
CA GLU A 36 15.47 -7.58 -17.84
C GLU A 36 16.13 -8.96 -17.69
N GLN A 37 16.98 -9.13 -16.68
CA GLN A 37 17.64 -10.41 -16.38
C GLN A 37 16.74 -11.35 -15.56
N LEU A 38 15.66 -10.83 -14.97
CA LEU A 38 14.80 -11.61 -14.11
C LEU A 38 13.85 -12.49 -14.96
N PRO A 39 13.83 -13.81 -14.75
CA PRO A 39 12.97 -14.69 -15.52
C PRO A 39 11.49 -14.52 -15.11
N LEU A 40 10.58 -14.84 -16.03
CA LEU A 40 9.21 -15.16 -15.66
C LEU A 40 9.19 -16.35 -14.70
N TRP A 41 8.17 -16.41 -13.85
CA TRP A 41 7.97 -17.56 -12.97
C TRP A 41 6.50 -17.95 -12.90
N GLY A 42 6.18 -19.20 -12.58
CA GLY A 42 4.80 -19.67 -12.46
C GLY A 42 4.40 -19.82 -11.00
N PHE A 43 3.11 -19.78 -10.69
CA PHE A 43 2.53 -20.16 -9.40
C PHE A 43 1.16 -20.82 -9.59
N ASP A 44 0.72 -21.55 -8.56
CA ASP A 44 -0.61 -22.15 -8.52
C ASP A 44 -1.66 -21.10 -8.12
N GLY A 45 -2.42 -20.64 -9.11
CA GLY A 45 -3.49 -19.64 -8.95
C GLY A 45 -4.73 -20.15 -8.23
N SER A 46 -4.91 -21.48 -8.09
CA SER A 46 -6.05 -22.04 -7.36
C SER A 46 -5.97 -21.76 -5.85
N SER A 47 -4.75 -21.62 -5.34
CA SER A 47 -4.47 -21.29 -3.94
C SER A 47 -4.55 -19.78 -3.63
N THR A 48 -4.86 -18.96 -4.63
CA THR A 48 -4.85 -17.48 -4.51
C THR A 48 -6.09 -16.83 -5.13
N ASN A 49 -7.15 -17.60 -5.39
CA ASN A 49 -8.40 -17.14 -6.04
C ASN A 49 -8.18 -16.52 -7.44
N GLN A 50 -7.22 -17.06 -8.20
CA GLN A 50 -6.86 -16.59 -9.54
C GLN A 50 -7.11 -17.63 -10.62
N ALA A 51 -7.34 -18.89 -10.27
CA ALA A 51 -7.67 -19.91 -11.26
C ALA A 51 -8.48 -21.05 -10.64
N GLU A 52 -9.17 -21.81 -11.48
CA GLU A 52 -9.84 -23.04 -11.04
C GLU A 52 -8.84 -24.21 -11.02
N GLY A 53 -9.05 -25.18 -10.14
CA GLY A 53 -8.06 -26.24 -9.86
C GLY A 53 -7.68 -27.15 -11.03
N HIS A 54 -8.43 -27.15 -12.15
CA HIS A 54 -8.14 -27.98 -13.32
C HIS A 54 -7.31 -27.26 -14.40
N SER A 55 -7.06 -25.95 -14.24
CA SER A 55 -6.22 -25.11 -15.10
C SER A 55 -5.64 -23.96 -14.26
N SER A 56 -4.78 -24.30 -13.31
CA SER A 56 -4.44 -23.38 -12.22
C SER A 56 -3.19 -22.52 -12.41
N ASP A 57 -2.39 -22.78 -13.44
CA ASP A 57 -1.13 -22.06 -13.64
C ASP A 57 -1.36 -20.56 -13.91
N CYS A 58 -0.62 -19.71 -13.22
CA CYS A 58 -0.53 -18.28 -13.47
C CYS A 58 0.94 -17.88 -13.60
N VAL A 59 1.22 -16.82 -14.36
CA VAL A 59 2.60 -16.35 -14.61
C VAL A 59 2.87 -15.04 -13.88
N LEU A 60 3.99 -14.97 -13.18
CA LEU A 60 4.58 -13.78 -12.60
C LEU A 60 5.54 -13.16 -13.59
N LYS A 61 5.25 -11.92 -13.98
CA LYS A 61 6.12 -11.11 -14.81
C LYS A 61 6.74 -10.00 -13.97
N PRO A 62 8.09 -9.98 -13.81
CA PRO A 62 8.78 -8.90 -13.12
C PRO A 62 8.46 -7.54 -13.74
N VAL A 63 8.17 -6.54 -12.90
CA VAL A 63 7.88 -5.15 -13.32
C VAL A 63 8.70 -4.11 -12.57
N ALA A 64 9.24 -4.43 -11.41
CA ALA A 64 10.20 -3.61 -10.70
C ALA A 64 11.12 -4.47 -9.83
N VAL A 65 12.34 -3.98 -9.58
CA VAL A 65 13.37 -4.68 -8.81
C VAL A 65 13.96 -3.73 -7.76
N TYR A 66 14.12 -4.22 -6.54
CA TYR A 66 14.64 -3.46 -5.40
C TYR A 66 15.60 -4.35 -4.59
N PRO A 67 16.64 -3.80 -3.94
CA PRO A 67 17.38 -4.56 -2.95
C PRO A 67 16.46 -4.95 -1.77
N ASP A 68 16.63 -6.16 -1.23
CA ASP A 68 15.99 -6.59 0.02
C ASP A 68 16.98 -6.36 1.18
N PRO A 69 16.86 -5.25 1.93
CA PRO A 69 17.82 -4.92 2.98
C PRO A 69 17.79 -5.88 4.18
N ALA A 70 16.71 -6.67 4.34
CA ALA A 70 16.57 -7.62 5.42
C ALA A 70 17.24 -8.99 5.12
N ARG A 71 17.80 -9.20 3.92
CA ARG A 71 18.47 -10.46 3.54
C ARG A 71 19.79 -10.20 2.82
N THR A 72 20.84 -10.91 3.23
CA THR A 72 22.10 -10.96 2.47
C THR A 72 21.84 -11.45 1.04
N ASN A 73 22.27 -10.69 0.02
CA ASN A 73 22.00 -10.95 -1.40
C ASN A 73 20.51 -11.12 -1.71
N GLY A 74 19.64 -10.42 -0.99
CA GLY A 74 18.21 -10.43 -1.24
C GLY A 74 17.80 -9.40 -2.28
N VAL A 75 16.76 -9.73 -3.04
CA VAL A 75 16.17 -8.89 -4.10
C VAL A 75 14.66 -8.99 -3.96
N LEU A 76 13.96 -7.87 -3.85
CA LEU A 76 12.51 -7.80 -3.95
C LEU A 76 12.14 -7.62 -5.42
N VAL A 77 11.24 -8.45 -5.93
CA VAL A 77 10.81 -8.43 -7.34
C VAL A 77 9.30 -8.21 -7.34
N MET A 78 8.87 -6.98 -7.60
CA MET A 78 7.45 -6.71 -7.82
C MET A 78 7.03 -7.34 -9.15
N CYS A 79 5.94 -8.09 -9.15
CA CYS A 79 5.41 -8.77 -10.32
C CYS A 79 3.98 -8.36 -10.63
N GLU A 80 3.67 -8.33 -11.92
CA GLU A 80 2.30 -8.36 -12.40
C GLU A 80 1.91 -9.80 -12.76
N VAL A 81 0.61 -10.11 -12.65
CA VAL A 81 0.11 -11.46 -12.92
C VAL A 81 -0.41 -11.53 -14.36
N MET A 82 0.03 -12.56 -15.07
CA MET A 82 -0.30 -12.86 -16.46
C MET A 82 -1.00 -14.22 -16.54
N MET A 83 -1.79 -14.39 -17.60
CA MET A 83 -2.30 -15.70 -18.02
C MET A 83 -1.13 -16.66 -18.35
N PRO A 84 -1.38 -17.98 -18.47
CA PRO A 84 -0.34 -18.96 -18.82
C PRO A 84 0.48 -18.65 -20.07
N ASP A 85 -0.05 -17.86 -21.00
CA ASP A 85 0.67 -17.42 -22.21
C ASP A 85 1.83 -16.46 -21.92
N GLY A 86 1.92 -15.91 -20.70
CA GLY A 86 2.94 -14.96 -20.27
C GLY A 86 2.82 -13.56 -20.89
N VAL A 87 1.76 -13.29 -21.66
CA VAL A 87 1.59 -12.04 -22.42
C VAL A 87 0.27 -11.35 -22.09
N THR A 88 -0.82 -12.10 -21.88
CA THR A 88 -2.13 -11.55 -21.58
C THR A 88 -2.24 -11.25 -20.08
N PRO A 89 -2.57 -10.01 -19.65
CA PRO A 89 -2.78 -9.71 -18.24
C PRO A 89 -3.89 -10.57 -17.63
N HIS A 90 -3.67 -11.09 -16.42
CA HIS A 90 -4.69 -11.81 -15.69
C HIS A 90 -5.82 -10.85 -15.23
N ALA A 91 -7.04 -11.33 -15.03
CA ALA A 91 -8.18 -10.48 -14.64
C ALA A 91 -7.98 -9.74 -13.30
N SER A 92 -7.17 -10.30 -12.40
CA SER A 92 -6.77 -9.66 -11.13
C SER A 92 -5.69 -8.58 -11.30
N ASN A 93 -5.03 -8.48 -12.45
CA ASN A 93 -3.94 -7.55 -12.71
C ASN A 93 -4.48 -6.13 -12.94
N LYS A 94 -4.65 -5.38 -11.84
CA LYS A 94 -5.04 -3.96 -11.88
C LYS A 94 -3.91 -3.04 -12.36
N ARG A 95 -2.65 -3.48 -12.27
CA ARG A 95 -1.51 -2.69 -12.78
C ARG A 95 -1.61 -2.49 -14.30
N ALA A 96 -2.10 -3.50 -15.02
CA ALA A 96 -2.30 -3.41 -16.47
C ALA A 96 -3.35 -2.36 -16.89
N THR A 97 -4.24 -1.94 -15.99
CA THR A 97 -5.23 -0.88 -16.26
C THR A 97 -4.74 0.52 -15.91
N VAL A 98 -3.55 0.64 -15.30
CA VAL A 98 -2.93 1.93 -14.97
C VAL A 98 -2.20 2.45 -16.20
N LEU A 99 -2.54 3.67 -16.63
CA LEU A 99 -1.83 4.37 -17.69
C LEU A 99 -0.36 4.52 -17.30
N ASP A 100 0.55 4.32 -18.25
CA ASP A 100 1.98 4.53 -18.01
C ASP A 100 2.35 5.99 -18.32
N ASP A 101 2.25 6.83 -17.31
CA ASP A 101 2.48 8.27 -17.41
C ASP A 101 3.56 8.69 -16.41
N GLU A 102 4.76 8.99 -16.92
CA GLU A 102 5.91 9.49 -16.15
C GLU A 102 5.72 10.94 -15.64
N GLY A 103 4.87 11.72 -16.31
CA GLY A 103 4.54 13.11 -15.96
C GLY A 103 3.50 13.21 -14.84
N ALA A 104 2.73 12.14 -14.61
CA ALA A 104 1.81 12.00 -13.50
C ALA A 104 2.56 11.62 -12.21
N TRP A 105 2.52 12.51 -11.24
CA TRP A 105 3.15 12.34 -9.94
C TRP A 105 2.09 12.09 -8.89
N PHE A 106 2.37 11.17 -7.97
CA PHE A 106 1.46 10.78 -6.91
C PHE A 106 2.19 10.74 -5.57
N GLY A 107 1.57 11.28 -4.53
CA GLY A 107 1.98 11.12 -3.14
C GLY A 107 0.86 10.42 -2.38
N PHE A 108 1.16 9.26 -1.80
CA PHE A 108 0.19 8.48 -1.04
C PHE A 108 0.54 8.49 0.44
N GLU A 109 -0.44 8.85 1.26
CA GLU A 109 -0.38 8.87 2.73
C GLU A 109 -1.05 7.61 3.25
N GLN A 110 -0.30 6.53 3.50
CA GLN A 110 -0.86 5.24 3.92
C GLN A 110 -1.07 5.21 5.43
N GLU A 111 -2.32 5.30 5.88
CA GLU A 111 -2.68 5.08 7.28
C GLU A 111 -2.96 3.59 7.56
N TYR A 112 -2.64 3.13 8.76
CA TYR A 112 -2.86 1.74 9.18
C TYR A 112 -2.88 1.63 10.70
N PHE A 113 -3.44 0.54 11.22
CA PHE A 113 -3.33 0.19 12.63
C PHE A 113 -2.44 -1.03 12.84
N PHE A 114 -1.63 -0.99 13.89
CA PHE A 114 -1.06 -2.22 14.45
C PHE A 114 -2.14 -2.98 15.23
N TYR A 115 -2.27 -4.28 15.00
CA TYR A 115 -3.20 -5.16 15.70
C TYR A 115 -2.47 -6.30 16.39
N LYS A 116 -2.87 -6.60 17.62
CA LYS A 116 -2.39 -7.75 18.38
C LYS A 116 -3.55 -8.38 19.14
N ASP A 117 -3.66 -9.70 19.05
CA ASP A 117 -4.72 -10.46 19.72
C ASP A 117 -6.14 -9.92 19.41
N GLY A 118 -6.36 -9.50 18.15
CA GLY A 118 -7.63 -8.98 17.65
C GLY A 118 -7.99 -7.56 18.11
N ARG A 119 -7.05 -6.81 18.70
CA ARG A 119 -7.27 -5.41 19.13
C ARG A 119 -6.14 -4.48 18.65
N PRO A 120 -6.40 -3.17 18.49
CA PRO A 120 -5.33 -2.22 18.21
C PRO A 120 -4.24 -2.22 19.28
N LEU A 121 -3.00 -2.13 18.85
CA LEU A 121 -1.85 -2.10 19.74
C LEU A 121 -1.94 -0.93 20.73
N GLY A 122 -1.81 -1.23 22.02
CA GLY A 122 -1.90 -0.24 23.09
C GLY A 122 -3.33 0.01 23.60
N PHE A 123 -4.34 -0.67 23.06
CA PHE A 123 -5.66 -0.75 23.69
C PHE A 123 -5.62 -1.74 24.87
N PRO A 124 -6.44 -1.53 25.92
CA PRO A 124 -6.63 -2.53 26.96
C PRO A 124 -7.33 -3.77 26.41
N GLU A 125 -7.15 -4.91 27.10
CA GLU A 125 -7.80 -6.19 26.77
C GLU A 125 -9.33 -6.05 26.66
N SER A 126 -9.92 -5.23 27.54
CA SER A 126 -11.33 -4.84 27.48
C SER A 126 -11.49 -3.31 27.51
N GLY A 127 -12.38 -2.79 26.67
CA GLY A 127 -12.69 -1.35 26.61
C GLY A 127 -11.73 -0.57 25.72
N TYR A 128 -11.55 0.72 26.04
CA TYR A 128 -10.82 1.68 25.24
C TYR A 128 -9.76 2.39 26.08
N PRO A 129 -8.66 2.87 25.47
CA PRO A 129 -7.76 3.80 26.14
C PRO A 129 -8.44 5.17 26.36
N ALA A 130 -7.69 6.15 26.86
CA ALA A 130 -8.22 7.53 26.98
C ALA A 130 -8.70 8.04 25.60
N PRO A 131 -9.64 9.01 25.55
CA PRO A 131 -10.11 9.56 24.28
C PRO A 131 -8.99 10.09 23.38
N GLN A 132 -9.28 10.18 22.07
CA GLN A 132 -8.37 10.75 21.06
C GLN A 132 -7.96 12.19 21.41
N GLY A 133 -6.79 12.60 20.93
CA GLY A 133 -6.21 13.92 21.22
C GLY A 133 -4.71 13.87 21.53
N PRO A 134 -4.24 13.11 22.54
CA PRO A 134 -2.82 13.08 22.90
C PRO A 134 -1.95 12.16 22.02
N TYR A 135 -2.56 11.41 21.08
CA TYR A 135 -1.88 10.37 20.29
C TYR A 135 -1.23 10.91 19.01
N TYR A 136 -1.93 11.79 18.27
CA TYR A 136 -1.44 12.36 17.03
C TYR A 136 -0.09 13.06 17.24
N THR A 137 0.94 12.65 16.49
CA THR A 137 2.33 13.11 16.62
C THR A 137 2.88 13.03 18.06
N GLY A 138 2.27 12.18 18.90
CA GLY A 138 2.56 12.09 20.32
C GLY A 138 3.94 11.50 20.62
N VAL A 139 4.52 11.91 21.74
CA VAL A 139 5.77 11.36 22.27
C VAL A 139 5.57 10.78 23.67
N GLY A 140 6.42 9.82 24.04
CA GLY A 140 6.41 9.17 25.35
C GLY A 140 5.51 7.93 25.42
N PHE A 141 5.88 7.01 26.32
CA PHE A 141 5.27 5.68 26.46
C PHE A 141 3.74 5.70 26.59
N LYS A 142 3.19 6.66 27.34
CA LYS A 142 1.75 6.80 27.55
C LYS A 142 0.96 6.92 26.23
N ASN A 143 1.51 7.68 25.28
CA ASN A 143 0.85 8.01 24.03
C ASN A 143 1.22 7.02 22.92
N VAL A 144 2.50 6.64 22.83
CA VAL A 144 3.07 5.85 21.73
C VAL A 144 3.02 4.34 21.99
N GLY A 145 3.10 3.91 23.25
CA GLY A 145 3.29 2.51 23.62
C GLY A 145 4.75 2.08 23.66
N ASP A 146 4.95 0.77 23.73
CA ASP A 146 6.23 0.09 23.96
C ASP A 146 7.01 -0.20 22.67
N VAL A 147 6.32 -0.64 21.61
CA VAL A 147 6.99 -1.20 20.41
C VAL A 147 6.60 -0.52 19.10
N ALA A 148 5.46 0.18 19.04
CA ALA A 148 4.92 0.71 17.78
C ALA A 148 5.93 1.58 17.01
N ARG A 149 6.53 2.58 17.67
CA ARG A 149 7.53 3.47 17.05
C ARG A 149 8.77 2.71 16.58
N LYS A 150 9.21 1.68 17.32
CA LYS A 150 10.36 0.87 16.91
C LYS A 150 10.10 0.20 15.56
N ILE A 151 8.92 -0.38 15.38
CA ILE A 151 8.51 -1.03 14.12
C ILE A 151 8.43 0.00 12.99
N VAL A 152 7.87 1.18 13.26
CA VAL A 152 7.73 2.26 12.26
C VAL A 152 9.09 2.75 11.77
N GLU A 153 10.04 2.99 12.68
CA GLU A 153 11.40 3.43 12.32
C GLU A 153 12.16 2.33 11.57
N GLU A 154 12.03 1.06 11.98
CA GLU A 154 12.62 -0.07 11.25
C GLU A 154 12.02 -0.22 9.85
N HIS A 155 10.71 -0.02 9.68
CA HIS A 155 10.05 -0.03 8.38
C HIS A 155 10.55 1.11 7.49
N LEU A 156 10.67 2.32 8.03
CA LEU A 156 11.26 3.47 7.33
C LEU A 156 12.68 3.14 6.83
N ASP A 157 13.54 2.60 7.68
CA ASP A 157 14.91 2.21 7.32
C ASP A 157 14.93 1.15 6.21
N LEU A 158 14.05 0.14 6.29
CA LEU A 158 13.91 -0.87 5.25
C LEU A 158 13.46 -0.26 3.91
N CYS A 159 12.50 0.66 3.93
CA CYS A 159 12.04 1.34 2.72
C CYS A 159 13.14 2.19 2.09
N LEU A 160 13.85 3.00 2.88
CA LEU A 160 14.96 3.83 2.41
C LEU A 160 16.09 2.98 1.84
N ALA A 161 16.48 1.90 2.53
CA ALA A 161 17.52 0.99 2.05
C ALA A 161 17.10 0.19 0.80
N ALA A 162 15.80 -0.04 0.60
CA ALA A 162 15.23 -0.61 -0.62
C ALA A 162 15.17 0.39 -1.78
N GLY A 163 15.47 1.69 -1.56
CA GLY A 163 15.35 2.75 -2.57
C GLY A 163 13.91 3.17 -2.86
N ILE A 164 12.98 2.91 -1.95
CA ILE A 164 11.61 3.42 -2.01
C ILE A 164 11.64 4.91 -1.65
N ASN A 165 10.93 5.73 -2.43
CA ASN A 165 10.92 7.18 -2.20
C ASN A 165 9.91 7.53 -1.09
N HIS A 166 10.38 7.35 0.13
CA HIS A 166 9.65 7.55 1.37
C HIS A 166 9.84 8.98 1.87
N GLU A 167 8.74 9.71 2.09
CA GLU A 167 8.78 11.15 2.38
C GLU A 167 8.58 11.46 3.88
N GLY A 168 7.96 10.55 4.65
CA GLY A 168 7.77 10.77 6.08
C GLY A 168 6.92 9.71 6.77
N ILE A 169 6.84 9.83 8.10
CA ILE A 169 6.01 9.03 9.00
C ILE A 169 5.37 9.93 10.06
N ASN A 170 4.22 9.53 10.58
CA ASN A 170 3.66 10.11 11.80
C ASN A 170 2.81 9.12 12.58
N ALA A 171 2.72 9.33 13.90
CA ALA A 171 1.68 8.71 14.71
C ALA A 171 0.35 9.40 14.42
N GLU A 172 -0.70 8.62 14.19
CA GLU A 172 -2.01 9.13 13.81
C GLU A 172 -2.91 9.44 15.02
N VAL A 173 -4.12 9.95 14.74
CA VAL A 173 -5.08 10.42 15.76
C VAL A 173 -5.49 9.34 16.74
N ALA A 174 -5.65 8.08 16.30
CA ALA A 174 -6.01 6.98 17.18
C ALA A 174 -4.77 6.27 17.76
N LYS A 175 -4.90 5.75 18.99
CA LYS A 175 -3.83 4.97 19.61
C LYS A 175 -3.56 3.69 18.83
N GLY A 176 -2.31 3.47 18.46
CA GLY A 176 -1.90 2.31 17.64
C GLY A 176 -2.05 2.53 16.13
N GLN A 177 -2.55 3.69 15.70
CA GLN A 177 -2.62 4.09 14.30
C GLN A 177 -1.36 4.87 13.90
N TRP A 178 -0.90 4.63 12.69
CA TRP A 178 0.29 5.27 12.11
C TRP A 178 0.10 5.53 10.63
N GLU A 179 0.94 6.40 10.11
CA GLU A 179 1.00 6.73 8.69
C GLU A 179 2.43 6.67 8.17
N PHE A 180 2.59 6.28 6.91
CA PHE A 180 3.79 6.53 6.12
C PHE A 180 3.45 7.13 4.76
N GLN A 181 4.32 7.98 4.22
CA GLN A 181 4.10 8.68 2.96
C GLN A 181 5.09 8.25 1.87
N ILE A 182 4.58 7.85 0.71
CA ILE A 182 5.38 7.49 -0.48
C ILE A 182 5.09 8.45 -1.62
N PHE A 183 6.13 8.99 -2.24
CA PHE A 183 5.99 9.85 -3.42
C PHE A 183 6.61 9.19 -4.66
N GLY A 184 5.82 9.07 -5.74
CA GLY A 184 6.27 8.51 -7.01
C GLY A 184 6.15 9.50 -8.15
N LYS A 185 7.24 9.63 -8.91
CA LYS A 185 7.23 10.23 -10.25
C LYS A 185 6.96 9.13 -11.26
N GLY A 186 5.76 9.13 -11.83
CA GLY A 186 5.26 8.05 -12.67
C GLY A 186 4.16 7.28 -11.96
N SER A 187 3.01 7.19 -12.61
CA SER A 187 1.79 6.49 -12.15
C SER A 187 2.04 5.04 -11.72
N LYS A 188 2.65 4.20 -12.58
CA LYS A 188 2.97 2.81 -12.22
C LYS A 188 4.04 2.71 -11.14
N LYS A 189 5.08 3.55 -11.23
CA LYS A 189 6.17 3.56 -10.23
C LYS A 189 5.67 3.89 -8.82
N ALA A 190 4.75 4.86 -8.71
CA ALA A 190 4.13 5.23 -7.44
C ALA A 190 3.36 4.04 -6.83
N ALA A 191 2.57 3.33 -7.65
CA ALA A 191 1.83 2.15 -7.22
C ALA A 191 2.75 0.98 -6.82
N ASP A 192 3.79 0.70 -7.63
CA ASP A 192 4.75 -0.38 -7.36
C ASP A 192 5.50 -0.14 -6.04
N GLN A 193 5.97 1.09 -5.79
CA GLN A 193 6.64 1.45 -4.54
C GLN A 193 5.73 1.34 -3.31
N MET A 194 4.46 1.76 -3.42
CA MET A 194 3.48 1.62 -2.33
C MET A 194 3.26 0.15 -1.97
N TRP A 195 3.12 -0.73 -2.95
CA TRP A 195 2.94 -2.16 -2.69
C TRP A 195 4.16 -2.83 -2.06
N ILE A 196 5.37 -2.48 -2.50
CA ILE A 196 6.59 -2.97 -1.86
C ILE A 196 6.73 -2.42 -0.44
N ALA A 197 6.37 -1.15 -0.20
CA ALA A 197 6.39 -0.58 1.14
C ALA A 197 5.42 -1.32 2.09
N ARG A 198 4.19 -1.63 1.63
CA ARG A 198 3.24 -2.46 2.38
C ARG A 198 3.78 -3.88 2.63
N TYR A 199 4.40 -4.51 1.63
CA TYR A 199 5.00 -5.84 1.79
C TYR A 199 6.11 -5.85 2.85
N LEU A 200 7.00 -4.85 2.84
CA LEU A 200 8.06 -4.71 3.84
C LEU A 200 7.48 -4.51 5.24
N LEU A 201 6.43 -3.71 5.39
CA LEU A 201 5.75 -3.52 6.68
C LEU A 201 5.18 -4.84 7.20
N LEU A 202 4.38 -5.55 6.38
CA LEU A 202 3.77 -6.83 6.75
C LEU A 202 4.83 -7.86 7.13
N ARG A 203 5.88 -8.01 6.31
CA ARG A 203 6.97 -8.95 6.57
C ARG A 203 7.77 -8.58 7.82
N LEU A 204 7.95 -7.29 8.11
CA LEU A 204 8.60 -6.85 9.35
C LEU A 204 7.78 -7.26 10.57
N THR A 205 6.47 -7.00 10.55
CA THR A 205 5.61 -7.21 11.73
C THR A 205 5.38 -8.69 12.05
N GLU A 206 5.58 -9.60 11.11
CA GLU A 206 5.66 -11.05 11.37
C GLU A 206 6.64 -11.37 12.51
N THR A 207 7.80 -10.71 12.55
CA THR A 207 8.83 -10.94 13.59
C THR A 207 8.41 -10.45 14.98
N TYR A 208 7.42 -9.57 15.04
CA TYR A 208 6.84 -9.03 16.27
C TYR A 208 5.55 -9.75 16.69
N GLY A 209 5.01 -10.64 15.85
CA GLY A 209 3.69 -11.25 16.07
C GLY A 209 2.59 -10.20 16.13
N ILE A 210 2.66 -9.20 15.25
CA ILE A 210 1.72 -8.08 15.15
C ILE A 210 1.18 -8.04 13.71
N ASP A 211 -0.12 -7.89 13.59
CA ASP A 211 -0.81 -7.72 12.31
C ASP A 211 -0.91 -6.23 11.94
N ILE A 212 -1.07 -5.98 10.64
CA ILE A 212 -1.41 -4.65 10.12
C ILE A 212 -2.84 -4.67 9.61
N GLU A 213 -3.65 -3.75 10.11
CA GLU A 213 -5.03 -3.55 9.68
C GLU A 213 -5.12 -2.31 8.79
N PHE A 214 -5.50 -2.53 7.53
CA PHE A 214 -5.69 -1.49 6.51
C PHE A 214 -7.17 -1.13 6.28
N HIS A 215 -8.11 -1.82 6.94
CA HIS A 215 -9.53 -1.55 6.81
C HIS A 215 -9.84 -0.10 7.18
N CYS A 216 -10.67 0.57 6.37
CA CYS A 216 -10.90 2.01 6.45
C CYS A 216 -11.58 2.48 7.74
N LYS A 217 -12.28 1.58 8.45
CA LYS A 217 -12.92 1.86 9.75
C LYS A 217 -12.82 0.63 10.65
N PRO A 218 -11.64 0.32 11.21
CA PRO A 218 -11.37 -0.99 11.81
C PRO A 218 -12.06 -1.17 13.18
N LEU A 219 -12.37 -0.07 13.85
CA LEU A 219 -13.12 -0.06 15.11
C LEU A 219 -14.64 0.09 14.94
N GLY A 220 -15.16 -0.03 13.71
CA GLY A 220 -16.60 0.04 13.41
C GLY A 220 -17.24 1.39 13.75
N ASP A 221 -18.53 1.40 14.08
CA ASP A 221 -19.29 2.60 14.44
C ASP A 221 -18.94 3.07 15.86
N THR A 222 -17.75 3.64 16.00
CA THR A 222 -17.21 4.23 17.23
C THR A 222 -16.64 5.62 16.94
N ASP A 223 -16.38 6.37 18.01
CA ASP A 223 -15.81 7.73 17.96
C ASP A 223 -14.30 7.77 17.60
N TRP A 224 -13.72 6.63 17.23
CA TRP A 224 -12.32 6.50 16.85
C TRP A 224 -12.12 6.78 15.35
N ASN A 225 -11.00 7.41 14.98
CA ASN A 225 -10.70 7.71 13.58
C ASN A 225 -10.63 6.42 12.73
N GLY A 226 -10.97 6.57 11.45
CA GLY A 226 -10.74 5.53 10.45
C GLY A 226 -9.34 5.66 9.83
N SER A 227 -8.99 4.73 8.94
CA SER A 227 -7.75 4.78 8.16
C SER A 227 -8.01 5.26 6.73
N GLY A 228 -7.34 6.33 6.33
CA GLY A 228 -7.31 6.84 4.97
C GLY A 228 -6.17 6.26 4.12
N MET A 229 -6.23 6.59 2.83
CA MET A 229 -5.03 6.68 2.00
C MET A 229 -5.12 7.94 1.15
N HIS A 230 -4.78 9.10 1.72
CA HIS A 230 -4.87 10.34 0.95
C HIS A 230 -3.96 10.28 -0.28
N CYS A 231 -4.43 10.86 -1.37
CA CYS A 231 -3.77 10.83 -2.66
C CYS A 231 -3.53 12.26 -3.13
N ASN A 232 -2.30 12.71 -2.99
CA ASN A 232 -1.78 13.89 -3.64
C ASN A 232 -1.49 13.52 -5.10
N PHE A 233 -1.91 14.33 -6.07
CA PHE A 233 -1.56 14.08 -7.47
C PHE A 233 -1.27 15.37 -8.24
N SER A 234 -0.42 15.26 -9.26
CA SER A 234 -0.21 16.35 -10.22
C SER A 234 0.24 15.84 -11.58
N THR A 235 -0.16 16.53 -12.64
CA THR A 235 0.41 16.39 -13.98
C THR A 235 1.42 17.50 -14.25
N THR A 236 2.24 17.36 -15.29
CA THR A 236 3.14 18.44 -15.74
C THR A 236 2.37 19.75 -15.98
N TYR A 237 1.17 19.67 -16.58
CA TYR A 237 0.34 20.85 -16.82
C TYR A 237 -0.09 21.53 -15.51
N MET A 238 -0.50 20.77 -14.48
CA MET A 238 -0.86 21.33 -13.17
C MET A 238 0.30 22.08 -12.52
N ARG A 239 1.54 21.59 -12.69
CA ARG A 239 2.74 22.15 -12.06
C ARG A 239 3.30 23.36 -12.80
N GLU A 240 3.23 23.37 -14.13
CA GLU A 240 3.92 24.38 -14.95
C GLU A 240 2.98 25.47 -15.50
N VAL A 241 1.70 25.13 -15.72
CA VAL A 241 0.72 26.03 -16.36
C VAL A 241 -0.45 26.31 -15.41
N GLY A 242 -1.21 25.27 -15.06
CA GLY A 242 -2.26 25.29 -14.06
C GLY A 242 -3.20 26.50 -14.13
N GLY A 243 -3.42 27.12 -12.98
CA GLY A 243 -4.25 28.31 -12.82
C GLY A 243 -5.69 28.01 -12.41
N LYS A 244 -6.33 29.01 -11.79
CA LYS A 244 -7.65 28.87 -11.15
C LYS A 244 -8.70 28.26 -12.09
N ALA A 245 -8.82 28.76 -13.32
CA ALA A 245 -9.80 28.26 -14.27
C ALA A 245 -9.61 26.78 -14.62
N TYR A 246 -8.36 26.32 -14.72
CA TYR A 246 -8.06 24.91 -14.95
C TYR A 246 -8.45 24.05 -13.75
N PHE A 247 -8.09 24.47 -12.53
CA PHE A 247 -8.45 23.74 -11.31
C PHE A 247 -9.96 23.71 -11.06
N GLU A 248 -10.69 24.80 -11.32
CA GLU A 248 -12.16 24.82 -11.24
C GLU A 248 -12.79 23.82 -12.24
N ALA A 249 -12.28 23.78 -13.47
CA ALA A 249 -12.71 22.80 -14.47
C ALA A 249 -12.36 21.35 -14.06
N LEU A 250 -11.19 21.15 -13.46
CA LEU A 250 -10.76 19.85 -12.93
C LEU A 250 -11.68 19.39 -11.80
N MET A 251 -11.96 20.25 -10.82
CA MET A 251 -12.87 19.93 -9.70
C MET A 251 -14.29 19.62 -10.19
N ALA A 252 -14.77 20.30 -11.23
CA ALA A 252 -16.04 19.97 -11.88
C ALA A 252 -16.05 18.56 -12.50
N GLN A 253 -14.91 18.07 -13.02
CA GLN A 253 -14.80 16.67 -13.45
C GLN A 253 -14.77 15.70 -12.26
N PHE A 254 -14.14 16.04 -11.14
CA PHE A 254 -14.19 15.20 -9.94
C PHE A 254 -15.61 15.04 -9.40
N ASP A 255 -16.39 16.12 -9.34
CA ASP A 255 -17.80 16.08 -8.94
C ASP A 255 -18.62 15.20 -9.88
N LYS A 256 -18.49 15.43 -11.20
CA LYS A 256 -19.20 14.66 -12.22
C LYS A 256 -18.95 13.15 -12.13
N ASN A 257 -17.73 12.74 -11.78
CA ASN A 257 -17.32 11.33 -11.73
C ASN A 257 -17.25 10.78 -10.29
N LEU A 258 -17.89 11.43 -9.32
CA LEU A 258 -17.78 11.09 -7.89
C LEU A 258 -18.10 9.60 -7.62
N MET A 259 -19.20 9.09 -8.15
CA MET A 259 -19.61 7.70 -7.86
C MET A 259 -18.67 6.67 -8.49
N ASP A 260 -18.10 6.97 -9.66
CA ASP A 260 -17.10 6.09 -10.30
C ASP A 260 -15.80 6.06 -9.48
N HIS A 261 -15.39 7.21 -8.93
CA HIS A 261 -14.24 7.28 -8.01
C HIS A 261 -14.51 6.51 -6.70
N ILE A 262 -15.66 6.74 -6.05
CA ILE A 262 -16.03 6.05 -4.81
C ILE A 262 -16.04 4.52 -5.00
N ALA A 263 -16.52 4.04 -6.15
CA ALA A 263 -16.55 2.61 -6.47
C ALA A 263 -15.16 1.94 -6.50
N VAL A 264 -14.09 2.72 -6.70
CA VAL A 264 -12.70 2.20 -6.79
C VAL A 264 -11.77 2.69 -5.69
N TYR A 265 -12.24 3.52 -4.75
CA TYR A 265 -11.43 4.05 -3.64
C TYR A 265 -11.27 3.08 -2.45
N GLY A 266 -11.82 1.88 -2.56
CA GLY A 266 -11.74 0.82 -1.56
C GLY A 266 -13.10 0.45 -0.98
N PRO A 267 -13.27 -0.80 -0.54
CA PRO A 267 -14.54 -1.27 0.04
C PRO A 267 -14.85 -0.56 1.35
N ASP A 268 -16.14 -0.56 1.72
CA ASP A 268 -16.64 -0.08 3.00
C ASP A 268 -16.33 1.39 3.33
N ASN A 269 -15.90 2.18 2.34
CA ASN A 269 -15.55 3.58 2.54
C ASN A 269 -16.74 4.43 3.03
N ASP A 270 -17.98 4.00 2.80
CA ASP A 270 -19.18 4.61 3.37
C ASP A 270 -19.19 4.59 4.91
N LYS A 271 -18.51 3.62 5.54
CA LYS A 271 -18.33 3.54 7.00
C LYS A 271 -17.32 4.56 7.53
N ARG A 272 -16.38 5.00 6.70
CA ARG A 272 -15.35 6.00 7.05
C ARG A 272 -15.80 7.42 6.66
N LEU A 273 -16.20 7.60 5.42
CA LEU A 273 -16.57 8.87 4.78
C LEU A 273 -18.00 9.28 5.17
N THR A 274 -18.14 9.81 6.38
CA THR A 274 -19.44 10.08 7.02
C THR A 274 -19.74 11.56 7.21
N GLY A 275 -18.78 12.46 6.95
CA GLY A 275 -18.87 13.87 7.35
C GLY A 275 -18.34 14.15 8.77
N LYS A 276 -17.96 13.10 9.52
CA LYS A 276 -17.34 13.19 10.85
C LYS A 276 -15.85 12.84 10.76
N HIS A 277 -15.10 13.11 11.83
CA HIS A 277 -13.69 12.72 11.97
C HIS A 277 -12.88 13.14 10.74
N GLU A 278 -12.94 14.42 10.42
CA GLU A 278 -12.14 15.03 9.35
C GLU A 278 -12.41 14.46 7.94
N THR A 279 -13.55 13.77 7.71
CA THR A 279 -13.94 13.25 6.39
C THR A 279 -15.12 14.01 5.78
N ALA A 280 -15.17 14.08 4.45
CA ALA A 280 -16.39 14.42 3.71
C ALA A 280 -17.32 13.19 3.64
N PRO A 281 -18.65 13.36 3.53
CA PRO A 281 -19.56 12.24 3.30
C PRO A 281 -19.36 11.64 1.90
N TRP A 282 -19.37 10.31 1.78
CA TRP A 282 -19.04 9.59 0.53
C TRP A 282 -19.87 9.99 -0.68
N ASN A 283 -21.10 10.47 -0.46
CA ASN A 283 -22.08 10.78 -1.50
C ASN A 283 -22.14 12.26 -1.89
N LYS A 284 -21.18 13.08 -1.45
CA LYS A 284 -21.12 14.50 -1.80
C LYS A 284 -19.68 14.94 -2.06
N PHE A 285 -19.45 15.53 -3.22
CA PHE A 285 -18.18 16.16 -3.53
C PHE A 285 -18.09 17.57 -2.93
N SER A 286 -16.92 17.92 -2.41
CA SER A 286 -16.58 19.27 -1.96
C SER A 286 -15.06 19.46 -1.99
N TYR A 287 -14.61 20.69 -2.23
CA TYR A 287 -13.21 21.09 -2.17
C TYR A 287 -13.11 22.49 -1.55
N GLY A 288 -11.93 22.85 -1.02
CA GLY A 288 -11.67 24.11 -0.33
C GLY A 288 -10.22 24.54 -0.39
#